data_AF-A0A7Y9RJB5-F1
#
_entry.id   AF-A0A7Y9RJB5-F1
#
_cell.length_a   1.000
_cell.length_b   1.000
_cell.length_c   1.000
_cell.angle_alpha   90.00
_cell.angle_beta   90.00
_cell.angle_gamma   90.00
#
_symmetry.space_group_name_H-M   'P 1'
#
loop_
_entity.id
_entity.type
_entity.pdbx_description
1 polymer ?
#
loop_
_entity_poly.entity_id
_entity_poly.type
_entity_poly.pdbx_seq_one_letter_code
_entity_poly.pdbx_strand_id
1 'polypeptide(L)' 'MSDGIDHLAGLLGRAAMDVWGDMPRDIQEALFESAMKGRESEREELARLLHERHPRTLHPARPG' A
#
# COMPACT_ATOMS: atom_id res chain seq x y z
N MET A 1 23.34 12.46 3.22
CA MET A 1 22.80 11.34 4.04
C MET A 1 21.34 11.02 3.69
N SER A 2 20.54 11.96 3.17
CA SER A 2 19.16 11.71 2.70
C SER A 2 19.08 10.64 1.62
N ASP A 3 19.96 10.70 0.61
CA ASP A 3 19.93 9.80 -0.56
C ASP A 3 19.96 8.31 -0.19
N GLY A 4 20.67 7.94 0.88
CA GLY A 4 20.69 6.56 1.36
C GLY A 4 19.38 6.13 2.01
N ILE A 5 18.73 7.03 2.75
CA ILE A 5 17.41 6.77 3.36
C ILE A 5 16.35 6.72 2.26
N ASP A 6 16.38 7.66 1.30
CA ASP A 6 15.43 7.71 0.19
C ASP A 6 15.54 6.46 -0.71
N HIS A 7 16.76 5.97 -0.94
CA HIS A 7 16.98 4.71 -1.64
C HIS A 7 16.38 3.51 -0.91
N LEU A 8 16.65 3.37 0.39
CA LEU A 8 16.10 2.27 1.21
C LEU A 8 14.58 2.36 1.33
N ALA A 9 14.02 3.56 1.46
CA ALA A 9 12.58 3.79 1.45
C ALA A 9 11.96 3.38 0.11
N GLY A 10 12.63 3.66 -1.01
CA GLY A 10 12.21 3.21 -2.34
C GLY A 10 12.19 1.68 -2.47
N LEU A 11 13.22 0.99 -1.94
CA LEU A 11 13.27 -0.48 -1.91
C LEU A 11 12.12 -1.07 -1.08
N LEU A 12 11.87 -0.53 0.12
CA LEU A 12 10.77 -0.96 0.98
C LEU A 12 9.40 -0.69 0.34
N GLY A 13 9.21 0.49 -0.25
CA GLY A 13 7.98 0.85 -0.95
C GLY A 13 7.69 -0.08 -2.12
N ARG A 14 8.73 -0.47 -2.89
CA ARG A 14 8.59 -1.43 -3.99
C ARG A 14 8.24 -2.83 -3.49
N ALA A 15 8.90 -3.32 -2.45
CA ALA A 15 8.59 -4.63 -1.87
C ALA A 15 7.16 -4.67 -1.31
N ALA A 16 6.73 -3.65 -0.55
CA ALA A 16 5.37 -3.54 -0.02
C ALA A 16 4.33 -3.50 -1.13
N MET A 17 4.63 -2.79 -2.21
CA MET A 17 3.81 -2.80 -3.42
C MET A 17 3.65 -4.21 -3.98
N ASP A 18 4.71 -5.01 -4.08
CA ASP A 18 4.68 -6.34 -4.70
C ASP A 18 3.88 -7.36 -3.87
N VAL A 19 3.93 -7.28 -2.54
CA VAL A 19 3.20 -8.18 -1.63
C VAL A 19 1.85 -7.62 -1.14
N TRP A 20 1.38 -6.51 -1.71
CA TRP A 20 0.23 -5.77 -1.18
C TRP A 20 -1.03 -6.62 -0.99
N GLY A 21 -1.42 -7.41 -2.00
CA GLY A 21 -2.60 -8.27 -1.92
C GLY A 21 -2.52 -9.39 -0.87
N ASP A 22 -1.31 -9.77 -0.46
CA ASP A 22 -1.06 -10.80 0.56
C ASP A 22 -0.99 -10.22 1.98
N MET A 23 -0.85 -8.89 2.11
CA MET A 23 -0.79 -8.24 3.41
C MET A 23 -2.15 -8.25 4.11
N PRO A 24 -2.17 -8.43 5.45
CA PRO A 24 -3.36 -8.19 6.26
C PRO A 24 -3.92 -6.77 6.04
N ARG A 25 -5.25 -6.65 6.10
CA ARG A 25 -5.95 -5.40 5.78
C ARG A 25 -5.55 -4.24 6.69
N ASP A 26 -5.32 -4.49 7.98
CA ASP A 26 -4.86 -3.48 8.94
C ASP A 26 -3.45 -2.94 8.57
N ILE A 27 -2.57 -3.81 8.08
CA ILE A 27 -1.26 -3.41 7.57
C ILE A 27 -1.36 -2.62 6.27
N GLN A 28 -2.23 -3.04 5.34
CA GLN A 28 -2.54 -2.24 4.14
C GLN A 28 -3.02 -0.84 4.52
N GLU A 29 -4.00 -0.73 5.42
CA GLU A 29 -4.55 0.57 5.87
C GLU A 29 -3.48 1.42 6.56
N ALA A 30 -2.68 0.86 7.46
CA ALA A 30 -1.62 1.59 8.16
C ALA A 30 -0.55 2.13 7.19
N LEU A 31 -0.10 1.32 6.23
CA LEU A 31 0.87 1.74 5.22
C LEU A 31 0.29 2.81 4.30
N PHE A 32 -0.97 2.65 3.88
CA PHE A 32 -1.65 3.61 3.02
C PHE A 32 -1.79 4.97 3.69
N GLU A 33 -2.32 5.01 4.91
CA GLU A 33 -2.49 6.26 5.67
C GLU A 33 -1.13 6.91 5.99
N SER A 34 -0.11 6.11 6.29
CA SER A 34 1.25 6.63 6.50
C SER A 34 1.83 7.24 5.23
N ALA A 35 1.64 6.61 4.07
CA ALA A 35 2.13 7.12 2.79
C ALA A 35 1.40 8.41 2.37
N MET A 36 0.10 8.51 2.69
CA MET A 36 -0.75 9.64 2.28
C MET A 36 -0.75 10.82 3.25
N LYS A 37 -0.04 10.72 4.38
CA LYS A 37 0.04 11.81 5.36
C LYS A 37 0.62 13.08 4.71
N GLY A 38 -0.21 14.12 4.60
CA GLY A 38 0.15 15.39 3.94
C GLY A 38 0.12 15.36 2.41
N ARG A 39 -0.44 14.30 1.81
CA ARG A 39 -0.49 14.05 0.35
C ARG A 39 -1.89 13.66 -0.11
N GLU A 40 -2.92 14.36 0.35
CA GLU A 40 -4.32 14.01 0.06
C GLU A 40 -4.63 14.00 -1.44
N SER A 41 -3.97 14.85 -2.24
CA SER A 41 -4.11 14.89 -3.69
C SER A 41 -3.61 13.63 -4.41
N GLU A 42 -2.67 12.89 -3.82
CA GLU A 42 -2.08 11.67 -4.40
C GLU A 42 -2.88 10.40 -3.99
N ARG A 43 -3.83 10.55 -3.06
CA ARG A 43 -4.59 9.44 -2.46
C ARG A 43 -5.32 8.59 -3.50
N GLU A 44 -6.06 9.23 -4.40
CA GLU A 44 -6.84 8.51 -5.41
C GLU A 44 -5.97 7.79 -6.44
N GLU A 45 -4.80 8.35 -6.74
CA GLU A 45 -3.84 7.76 -7.68
C GLU A 45 -3.22 6.50 -7.07
N LEU A 46 -2.72 6.58 -5.83
CA LEU A 46 -2.16 5.43 -5.14
C LEU A 46 -3.21 4.33 -4.91
N ALA A 47 -4.43 4.69 -4.53
CA ALA A 47 -5.52 3.73 -4.34
C ALA A 47 -5.82 2.97 -5.65
N ARG A 48 -5.88 3.67 -6.80
CA ARG A 48 -6.08 3.03 -8.11
C ARG A 48 -4.94 2.10 -8.46
N LEU A 49 -3.69 2.55 -8.34
CA LEU A 49 -2.50 1.73 -8.60
C LEU A 49 -2.52 0.41 -7.80
N LEU A 50 -2.83 0.48 -6.50
CA LEU A 50 -2.86 -0.68 -5.62
C LEU A 50 -4.05 -1.61 -5.95
N HIS A 51 -5.22 -1.05 -6.26
CA HIS A 51 -6.40 -1.84 -6.65
C HIS A 51 -6.25 -2.51 -8.02
N GLU A 52 -5.65 -1.85 -9.02
CA GLU A 52 -5.41 -2.42 -10.35
C GLU A 52 -4.44 -3.61 -10.27
N ARG A 53 -3.42 -3.49 -9.41
CA ARG A 53 -2.39 -4.52 -9.26
C ARG A 53 -2.81 -5.65 -8.32
N HIS A 54 -3.68 -5.37 -7.36
CA HIS A 54 -4.19 -6.31 -6.37
C HIS A 54 -5.71 -6.13 -6.23
N PRO A 55 -6.49 -6.58 -7.23
CA PRO A 55 -7.95 -6.44 -7.19
C PRO A 55 -8.46 -7.15 -5.95
N ARG A 56 -9.18 -6.42 -5.07
CA ARG A 56 -9.62 -6.84 -3.73
C ARG A 56 -9.87 -8.35 -3.66
N THR A 57 -8.82 -9.12 -3.32
CA THR A 57 -8.92 -10.57 -3.30
C THR A 57 -9.54 -10.94 -1.96
N LEU A 58 -10.80 -11.36 -2.06
CA LEU A 58 -11.53 -12.14 -1.09
C LEU A 58 -11.96 -11.37 0.17
N HIS A 59 -13.18 -10.86 0.11
CA HIS A 59 -14.04 -10.90 1.29
C HIS A 59 -13.97 -12.31 1.88
N PRO A 60 -13.66 -12.52 3.17
CA PRO A 60 -13.96 -13.80 3.78
C PRO A 60 -15.44 -14.08 3.53
N ALA A 61 -15.76 -15.28 3.04
CA ALA A 61 -17.14 -15.71 2.89
C ALA A 61 -17.84 -15.47 4.24
N ARG A 62 -18.96 -14.74 4.23
CA ARG A 62 -19.81 -14.59 5.42
C ARG A 62 -20.03 -15.99 6.00
N PRO A 63 -19.84 -16.21 7.32
CA PRO A 63 -20.31 -17.44 7.93
C PRO A 63 -21.83 -17.52 7.72
N GLY A 64 -22.29 -18.67 7.24
CA GLY A 64 -23.71 -18.96 7.02
C GLY A 64 -24.52 -19.02 8.31
#